data_AF-A0A1I2ZK86-F1
#
_entry.id   AF-A0A1I2ZK86-F1
#
_cell.length_a   1.000
_cell.length_b   1.000
_cell.length_c   1.000
_cell.angle_alpha   90.00
_cell.angle_beta   90.00
_cell.angle_gamma   90.00
#
_symmetry.space_group_name_H-M   'P 1'
#
loop_
_entity.id
_entity.type
_entity.pdbx_description
1 polymer ?
#
loop_
_entity_poly.entity_id
_entity_poly.type
_entity_poly.pdbx_seq_one_letter_code
_entity_poly.pdbx_strand_id
1 'polypeptide(L)'
;MVLLALNRPLIALRDGLERPDAKALFDAVTRAATCAAARVTDRLTNGSMSRALAGFTLTVLGCGFWAFATGGWRGATRPMLEVPAVPLVGWLALMVATGCMVAFHRRRLLALVLVGIVGLMVSASFLYLSAPDLALTQISVEVVTVILLLLALNFLPKRTPVESPGRQRGIDAFIAVLAGLGFGALAHAVMRSDFALLPISGYMLENSHTLGGGDNVVNVILVDFRGYDTFGEITVLGIAALAIFALTEALLARAGGWRLLGWRGARRAGDRHPLPLLVVTRLVLPLSLVVGLYIFLRGHNAPGGGFIAGLVVSVALVSQYMASGYAWAQDRQRISYHALIGAGVIAAGLTGIGAWFAGQPFLTSAYGYVELPGLDPSSWPRPWALTWACSFAWWAR
;
A
#
# COMPACT_ATOMS: atom_id res chain seq x y z
N MET A 1 3.45 52.25 74.80
CA MET A 1 2.87 53.54 74.37
C MET A 1 3.27 53.91 72.93
N VAL A 2 4.56 54.01 72.58
CA VAL A 2 5.02 54.37 71.21
C VAL A 2 4.56 53.39 70.11
N LEU A 3 4.64 52.08 70.34
CA LEU A 3 4.14 51.06 69.41
C LEU A 3 2.62 51.12 69.17
N LEU A 4 1.85 51.59 70.16
CA LEU A 4 0.41 51.77 70.06
C LEU A 4 0.05 53.05 69.27
N ALA A 5 0.85 54.10 69.38
CA ALA A 5 0.70 55.34 68.62
C ALA A 5 1.01 55.15 67.12
N LEU A 6 1.96 54.28 66.78
CA LEU A 6 2.31 53.93 65.40
C LEU A 6 1.32 52.95 64.76
N ASN A 7 0.42 52.34 65.53
CA ASN A 7 -0.48 51.30 65.03
C ASN A 7 -1.50 51.83 64.00
N ARG A 8 -2.12 53.00 64.25
CA ARG A 8 -3.06 53.64 63.31
C ARG A 8 -2.43 53.98 61.94
N PRO A 9 -1.28 54.68 61.87
CA PRO A 9 -0.65 54.96 60.58
C PRO A 9 -0.12 53.71 59.89
N LEU A 10 0.35 52.70 60.62
CA LEU A 10 0.78 51.42 60.04
C LEU A 10 -0.38 50.60 59.47
N ILE A 11 -1.55 50.59 60.11
CA ILE A 11 -2.78 49.95 59.58
C ILE A 11 -3.26 50.70 58.33
N ALA A 12 -3.28 52.03 58.35
CA ALA A 12 -3.65 52.83 57.17
C ALA A 12 -2.70 52.59 55.98
N LEU A 13 -1.40 52.45 56.24
CA LEU A 13 -0.40 52.09 55.22
C LEU A 13 -0.61 50.67 54.69
N ARG A 14 -0.90 49.71 55.58
CA ARG A 14 -1.16 48.30 55.22
C ARG A 14 -2.44 48.12 54.43
N ASP A 15 -3.48 48.88 54.75
CA ASP A 15 -4.79 48.78 54.12
C ASP A 15 -4.85 49.62 52.82
N GLY A 16 -3.94 50.59 52.65
CA GLY A 16 -3.70 51.30 51.38
C GLY A 16 -2.77 50.57 50.40
N LEU A 17 -2.10 49.49 50.82
CA LEU A 17 -1.33 48.61 49.95
C LEU A 17 -2.28 47.59 49.30
N GLU A 18 -2.47 47.69 47.97
CA GLU A 18 -3.20 46.67 47.20
C GLU A 18 -2.52 45.31 47.40
N ARG A 19 -3.23 44.40 48.08
CA ARG A 19 -2.74 43.05 48.30
C ARG A 19 -2.93 42.26 47.01
N PRO A 20 -1.89 41.57 46.49
CA PRO A 20 -2.08 40.69 45.35
C PRO A 20 -3.09 39.60 45.72
N ASP A 21 -4.23 39.57 45.03
CA ASP A 21 -5.21 38.51 45.17
C ASP A 21 -4.63 37.22 44.57
N ALA A 22 -4.25 36.29 45.44
CA ALA A 22 -3.65 35.02 45.05
C ALA A 22 -4.55 34.23 44.08
N LYS A 23 -5.88 34.36 44.21
CA LYS A 23 -6.82 33.70 43.29
C LYS A 23 -6.77 34.34 41.92
N ALA A 24 -6.80 35.68 41.84
CA ALA A 24 -6.69 36.39 40.56
C ALA A 24 -5.36 36.10 39.84
N LEU A 25 -4.25 36.03 40.58
CA LEU A 25 -2.94 35.67 40.03
C LEU A 25 -2.93 34.22 39.51
N PHE A 26 -3.47 33.28 40.29
CA PHE A 26 -3.60 31.88 39.88
C PHE A 26 -4.46 31.72 38.62
N ASP A 27 -5.63 32.38 38.57
CA ASP A 27 -6.54 32.35 37.42
C ASP A 27 -5.89 32.99 36.17
N ALA A 28 -5.07 34.03 36.35
CA ALA A 28 -4.34 34.64 35.24
C ALA A 28 -3.26 33.72 34.67
N VAL A 29 -2.47 33.07 35.54
CA VAL A 29 -1.41 32.14 35.13
C VAL A 29 -1.99 30.91 34.45
N THR A 30 -3.02 30.29 35.04
CA THR A 30 -3.68 29.10 34.44
C THR A 30 -4.35 29.43 33.12
N ARG A 31 -4.98 30.60 32.98
CA ARG A 31 -5.56 31.06 31.72
C ARG A 31 -4.49 31.35 30.66
N ALA A 32 -3.37 31.98 31.05
CA ALA A 32 -2.26 32.20 30.14
C ALA A 32 -1.66 30.87 29.65
N ALA A 33 -1.49 29.90 30.55
CA ALA A 33 -0.99 28.57 30.22
C ALA A 33 -1.93 27.80 29.28
N THR A 34 -3.23 27.78 29.59
CA THR A 34 -4.24 27.11 28.74
C THR A 34 -4.39 27.78 27.38
N CYS A 35 -4.39 29.11 27.30
CA CYS A 35 -4.38 29.83 26.02
C CYS A 35 -3.10 29.57 25.22
N ALA A 36 -1.93 29.49 25.87
CA ALA A 36 -0.68 29.14 25.22
C ALA A 36 -0.73 27.71 24.67
N ALA A 37 -1.18 26.74 25.48
CA ALA A 37 -1.33 25.35 25.08
C ALA A 37 -2.32 25.19 23.92
N ALA A 38 -3.48 25.85 23.97
CA ALA A 38 -4.46 25.85 22.89
C ALA A 38 -3.88 26.44 21.60
N ARG A 39 -3.19 27.59 21.68
CA ARG A 39 -2.52 28.20 20.51
C ARG A 39 -1.47 27.29 19.90
N VAL A 40 -0.69 26.56 20.70
CA VAL A 40 0.30 25.60 20.19
C VAL A 40 -0.41 24.44 19.51
N THR A 41 -1.45 23.88 20.15
CA THR A 41 -2.23 22.75 19.63
C THR A 41 -2.91 23.13 18.32
N ASP A 42 -3.64 24.23 18.25
CA ASP A 42 -4.31 24.70 17.03
C ASP A 42 -3.32 25.06 15.92
N ARG A 43 -2.09 25.46 16.26
CA ARG A 43 -1.02 25.71 15.28
C ARG A 43 -0.32 24.44 14.80
N LEU A 44 -0.45 23.32 15.48
CA LEU A 44 0.13 22.04 15.04
C LEU A 44 -0.95 21.15 14.42
N THR A 45 -2.05 20.94 15.13
CA THR A 45 -3.15 20.02 14.80
C THR A 45 -4.43 20.78 14.44
N ASN A 46 -4.40 21.62 13.40
CA ASN A 46 -5.58 22.38 12.93
C ASN A 46 -6.57 21.56 12.08
N GLY A 47 -6.45 20.22 12.08
CA GLY A 47 -7.24 19.34 11.21
C GLY A 47 -6.84 19.34 9.73
N SER A 48 -5.84 20.12 9.30
CA SER A 48 -5.39 20.12 7.91
C SER A 48 -4.43 18.97 7.63
N MET A 49 -4.84 18.03 6.77
CA MET A 49 -4.01 16.92 6.32
C MET A 49 -2.73 17.39 5.61
N SER A 50 -2.81 18.45 4.79
CA SER A 50 -1.64 18.99 4.08
C SER A 50 -0.56 19.50 5.05
N ARG A 51 -0.96 20.19 6.12
CA ARG A 51 -0.02 20.65 7.15
C ARG A 51 0.57 19.50 7.95
N ALA A 52 -0.24 18.52 8.32
CA ALA A 52 0.23 17.32 9.01
C ALA A 52 1.26 16.57 8.16
N LEU A 53 0.99 16.40 6.86
CA LEU A 53 1.90 15.76 5.92
C LEU A 53 3.20 16.56 5.71
N ALA A 54 3.11 17.89 5.64
CA ALA A 54 4.29 18.75 5.57
C ALA A 54 5.17 18.62 6.83
N GLY A 55 4.56 18.66 8.02
CA GLY A 55 5.27 18.45 9.29
C GLY A 55 5.92 17.07 9.38
N PHE A 56 5.19 16.02 9.00
CA PHE A 56 5.74 14.66 8.91
C PHE A 56 6.93 14.58 7.97
N THR A 57 6.80 15.12 6.75
CA THR A 57 7.86 15.10 5.72
C THR A 57 9.11 15.84 6.21
N LEU A 58 8.93 17.05 6.78
CA LEU A 58 10.05 17.82 7.32
C LEU A 58 10.73 17.12 8.50
N THR A 59 9.96 16.44 9.35
CA THR A 59 10.51 15.64 10.46
C THR A 59 11.33 14.47 9.93
N VAL A 60 10.81 13.72 8.96
CA VAL A 60 11.54 12.62 8.31
C VAL A 60 12.82 13.11 7.66
N LEU A 61 12.79 14.24 6.96
CA LEU A 61 13.99 14.83 6.35
C LEU A 61 14.98 15.32 7.40
N GLY A 62 14.52 15.95 8.49
CA GLY A 62 15.37 16.39 9.58
C GLY A 62 16.06 15.22 10.29
N CYS A 63 15.30 14.19 10.65
CA CYS A 63 15.84 12.97 11.25
C CYS A 63 16.77 12.21 10.29
N GLY A 64 16.41 12.10 9.02
CA GLY A 64 17.23 11.45 8.00
C GLY A 64 18.54 12.19 7.75
N PHE A 65 18.49 13.52 7.66
CA PHE A 65 19.68 14.36 7.53
C PHE A 65 20.57 14.26 8.78
N TRP A 66 19.99 14.30 9.97
CA TRP A 66 20.72 14.10 11.22
C TRP A 66 21.43 12.75 11.24
N ALA A 67 20.70 11.67 10.96
CA ALA A 67 21.25 10.32 10.91
C ALA A 67 22.38 10.20 9.87
N PHE A 68 22.22 10.79 8.69
CA PHE A 68 23.25 10.81 7.66
C PHE A 68 24.49 11.61 8.08
N ALA A 69 24.30 12.81 8.65
CA ALA A 69 25.40 13.67 9.10
C ALA A 69 26.20 13.04 10.25
N THR A 70 25.55 12.30 11.15
CA THR A 70 26.21 11.60 12.26
C THR A 70 26.67 10.18 11.91
N GLY A 71 26.21 9.62 10.79
CA GLY A 71 26.31 8.19 10.46
C GLY A 71 27.66 7.71 9.92
N GLY A 72 28.68 8.57 9.91
CA GLY A 72 30.05 8.18 9.53
C GLY A 72 30.22 7.75 8.07
N TRP A 73 29.33 8.17 7.17
CA TRP A 73 29.44 7.88 5.73
C TRP A 73 30.78 8.41 5.18
N ARG A 74 31.59 7.50 4.62
CA ARG A 74 32.96 7.80 4.15
C ARG A 74 33.05 8.07 2.65
N GLY A 75 31.91 8.22 1.97
CA GLY A 75 31.83 8.39 0.53
C GLY A 75 31.46 7.09 -0.21
N ALA A 76 31.42 7.17 -1.54
CA ALA A 76 31.11 6.04 -2.41
C ALA A 76 32.26 5.04 -2.45
N THR A 77 31.97 3.77 -2.14
CA THR A 77 32.94 2.67 -2.24
C THR A 77 32.75 1.88 -3.54
N ARG A 78 31.58 1.99 -4.19
CA ARG A 78 31.27 1.33 -5.46
C ARG A 78 31.32 2.30 -6.63
N PRO A 79 31.91 1.88 -7.78
CA PRO A 79 31.86 2.69 -9.00
C PRO A 79 30.42 2.84 -9.48
N MET A 80 30.15 3.94 -10.16
CA MET A 80 28.85 4.12 -10.81
C MET A 80 28.79 3.20 -12.02
N LEU A 81 27.70 2.43 -12.14
CA LEU A 81 27.44 1.64 -13.34
C LEU A 81 27.24 2.57 -14.53
N GLU A 82 27.68 2.13 -15.71
CA GLU A 82 27.39 2.83 -16.95
C GLU A 82 25.88 2.91 -17.15
N VAL A 83 25.39 4.06 -17.61
CA VAL A 83 23.96 4.28 -17.84
C VAL A 83 23.66 3.89 -19.29
N PRO A 84 23.01 2.74 -19.55
CA PRO A 84 22.70 2.33 -20.91
C PRO A 84 21.59 3.21 -21.49
N ALA A 85 21.51 3.28 -22.82
CA ALA A 85 20.53 4.14 -23.50
C ALA A 85 19.07 3.80 -23.15
N VAL A 86 18.74 2.51 -23.02
CA VAL A 86 17.36 2.06 -22.76
C VAL A 86 16.85 2.52 -21.38
N PRO A 87 17.55 2.26 -20.25
CA PRO A 87 17.17 2.82 -18.95
C PRO A 87 17.17 4.34 -18.91
N LEU A 88 18.08 5.01 -19.63
CA LEU A 88 18.08 6.48 -19.70
C LEU A 88 16.80 7.02 -20.35
N VAL A 89 16.39 6.45 -21.48
CA VAL A 89 15.14 6.82 -22.16
C VAL A 89 13.94 6.52 -21.27
N GLY A 90 13.91 5.35 -20.62
CA GLY A 90 12.86 4.99 -19.67
C GLY A 90 12.77 5.98 -18.50
N TRP A 91 13.91 6.35 -17.91
CA TRP A 91 13.98 7.33 -16.83
C TRP A 91 13.51 8.72 -17.28
N LEU A 92 13.95 9.20 -18.44
CA LEU A 92 13.50 10.47 -19.00
C LEU A 92 11.99 10.48 -19.25
N ALA A 93 11.45 9.41 -19.84
CA ALA A 93 10.02 9.32 -20.08
C ALA A 93 9.22 9.25 -18.76
N LEU A 94 9.78 8.65 -17.68
CA LEU A 94 9.14 8.61 -16.37
C LEU A 94 9.12 9.99 -15.72
N MET A 95 10.21 10.76 -15.86
CA MET A 95 10.29 12.15 -15.42
C MET A 95 9.28 13.02 -16.17
N VAL A 96 9.14 12.85 -17.48
CA VAL A 96 8.12 13.56 -18.28
C VAL A 96 6.71 13.17 -17.86
N ALA A 97 6.42 11.89 -17.68
CA ALA A 97 5.11 11.41 -17.24
C ALA A 97 4.74 11.97 -15.85
N THR A 98 5.71 12.00 -14.93
CA THR A 98 5.54 12.57 -13.58
C THR A 98 5.33 14.09 -13.64
N GLY A 99 6.10 14.81 -14.46
CA GLY A 99 5.90 16.26 -14.68
C GLY A 99 4.52 16.57 -15.26
N CYS A 100 4.08 15.79 -16.25
CA CYS A 100 2.73 15.86 -16.81
C CYS A 100 1.67 15.58 -15.73
N MET A 101 1.89 14.62 -14.83
CA MET A 101 0.95 14.32 -13.75
C MET A 101 0.74 15.55 -12.87
N VAL A 102 1.82 16.18 -12.44
CA VAL A 102 1.75 17.40 -11.61
C VAL A 102 1.02 18.52 -12.34
N ALA A 103 1.33 18.74 -13.62
CA ALA A 103 0.72 19.79 -14.43
C ALA A 103 -0.78 19.56 -14.68
N PHE A 104 -1.20 18.30 -14.88
CA PHE A 104 -2.54 17.95 -15.34
C PHE A 104 -3.40 17.19 -14.32
N HIS A 105 -2.97 17.04 -13.06
CA HIS A 105 -3.70 16.28 -12.02
C HIS A 105 -5.17 16.69 -11.85
N ARG A 106 -5.53 17.95 -12.15
CA ARG A 106 -6.92 18.45 -12.08
C ARG A 106 -7.83 17.88 -13.17
N ARG A 107 -7.26 17.33 -14.24
CA ARG A 107 -7.99 16.65 -15.32
C ARG A 107 -8.01 15.16 -15.02
N ARG A 108 -9.04 14.69 -14.30
CA ARG A 108 -9.14 13.32 -13.76
C ARG A 108 -8.87 12.20 -14.76
N LEU A 109 -9.48 12.25 -15.95
CA LEU A 109 -9.26 11.24 -16.99
C LEU A 109 -7.80 11.21 -17.45
N LEU A 110 -7.20 12.39 -17.62
CA LEU A 110 -5.81 12.52 -18.04
C LEU A 110 -4.88 12.09 -16.90
N ALA A 111 -5.17 12.45 -15.65
CA ALA A 111 -4.46 11.96 -14.48
C ALA A 111 -4.49 10.42 -14.43
N LEU A 112 -5.66 9.80 -14.60
CA LEU A 112 -5.81 8.34 -14.68
C LEU A 112 -4.93 7.71 -15.78
N VAL A 113 -4.95 8.29 -16.98
CA VAL A 113 -4.10 7.84 -18.10
C VAL A 113 -2.62 7.96 -17.73
N LEU A 114 -2.22 9.06 -17.08
CA LEU A 114 -0.83 9.26 -16.65
C LEU A 114 -0.41 8.31 -15.52
N VAL A 115 -1.30 7.96 -14.58
CA VAL A 115 -1.01 6.92 -13.56
C VAL A 115 -0.72 5.60 -14.30
N GLY A 116 -1.58 5.23 -15.26
CA GLY A 116 -1.40 4.02 -16.07
C GLY A 116 -0.09 4.01 -16.86
N ILE A 117 0.29 5.13 -17.48
CA ILE A 117 1.58 5.28 -18.17
C ILE A 117 2.73 5.08 -17.18
N VAL A 118 2.69 5.73 -16.02
CA VAL A 118 3.72 5.57 -14.97
C VAL A 118 3.80 4.10 -14.52
N GLY A 119 2.67 3.43 -14.26
CA GLY A 119 2.63 2.03 -13.86
C GLY A 119 3.19 1.08 -14.91
N LEU A 120 2.88 1.29 -16.20
CA LEU A 120 3.46 0.51 -17.30
C LEU A 120 4.96 0.71 -17.43
N MET A 121 5.44 1.94 -17.25
CA MET A 121 6.87 2.25 -17.27
C MET A 121 7.63 1.60 -16.11
N VAL A 122 7.05 1.62 -14.91
CA VAL A 122 7.60 0.91 -13.74
C VAL A 122 7.62 -0.61 -14.00
N SER A 123 6.56 -1.17 -14.60
CA SER A 123 6.49 -2.58 -14.97
C SER A 123 7.57 -2.98 -15.98
N ALA A 124 7.78 -2.14 -17.01
CA ALA A 124 8.87 -2.34 -17.97
C ALA A 124 10.25 -2.25 -17.30
N SER A 125 10.41 -1.38 -16.30
CA SER A 125 11.65 -1.28 -15.52
C SER A 125 11.90 -2.56 -14.71
N PHE A 126 10.87 -3.15 -14.08
CA PHE A 126 11.00 -4.44 -13.40
C PHE A 126 11.39 -5.56 -14.37
N LEU A 127 10.79 -5.60 -15.55
CA LEU A 127 11.15 -6.60 -16.56
C LEU A 127 12.61 -6.44 -17.03
N TYR A 128 13.07 -5.19 -17.23
CA TYR A 128 14.46 -4.89 -17.55
C TYR A 128 15.42 -5.37 -16.45
N LEU A 129 15.02 -5.22 -15.19
CA LEU A 129 15.76 -5.70 -14.01
C LEU A 129 15.57 -7.21 -13.74
N SER A 130 15.04 -7.97 -14.71
CA SER A 130 14.79 -9.41 -14.60
C SER A 130 13.89 -9.80 -13.42
N ALA A 131 12.91 -8.94 -13.09
CA ALA A 131 11.92 -9.15 -12.05
C ALA A 131 10.51 -9.36 -12.64
N PRO A 132 10.25 -10.49 -13.33
CA PRO A 132 8.98 -10.72 -14.03
C PRO A 132 7.77 -10.82 -13.09
N ASP A 133 7.93 -11.38 -11.89
CA ASP A 133 6.84 -11.47 -10.89
C ASP A 133 6.41 -10.07 -10.43
N LEU A 134 7.36 -9.17 -10.21
CA LEU A 134 7.09 -7.77 -9.87
C LEU A 134 6.43 -7.03 -11.04
N ALA A 135 6.83 -7.32 -12.28
CA ALA A 135 6.19 -6.73 -13.45
C ALA A 135 4.73 -7.18 -13.60
N LEU A 136 4.44 -8.47 -13.44
CA LEU A 136 3.08 -9.02 -13.53
C LEU A 136 2.16 -8.52 -12.42
N THR A 137 2.67 -8.45 -11.18
CA THR A 137 1.94 -7.85 -10.06
C THR A 137 1.68 -6.38 -10.30
N GLN A 138 2.67 -5.59 -10.72
CA GLN A 138 2.53 -4.16 -10.98
C GLN A 138 1.47 -3.88 -12.05
N ILE A 139 1.48 -4.60 -13.17
CA ILE A 139 0.46 -4.44 -14.23
C ILE A 139 -0.93 -4.77 -13.67
N SER A 140 -1.05 -5.85 -12.91
CA SER A 140 -2.34 -6.29 -12.38
C SER A 140 -2.89 -5.28 -11.35
N VAL A 141 -2.04 -4.80 -10.43
CA VAL A 141 -2.39 -3.77 -9.45
C VAL A 141 -2.75 -2.45 -10.13
N GLU A 142 -2.04 -2.08 -11.19
CA GLU A 142 -2.34 -0.87 -11.97
C GLU A 142 -3.74 -0.96 -12.58
N VAL A 143 -4.09 -2.09 -13.19
CA VAL A 143 -5.44 -2.31 -13.76
C VAL A 143 -6.52 -2.24 -12.67
N VAL A 144 -6.32 -2.89 -11.52
CA VAL A 144 -7.27 -2.81 -10.39
C VAL A 144 -7.41 -1.37 -9.91
N THR A 145 -6.29 -0.67 -9.73
CA THR A 145 -6.28 0.71 -9.22
C THR A 145 -6.99 1.66 -10.18
N VAL A 146 -6.73 1.54 -11.49
CA VAL A 146 -7.42 2.31 -12.53
C VAL A 146 -8.92 2.05 -12.49
N ILE A 147 -9.34 0.79 -12.38
CA ILE A 147 -10.76 0.43 -12.28
C ILE A 147 -11.41 1.04 -11.01
N LEU A 148 -10.79 0.88 -9.85
CA LEU A 148 -11.30 1.41 -8.59
C LEU A 148 -11.34 2.94 -8.60
N LEU A 149 -10.32 3.59 -9.15
CA LEU A 149 -10.29 5.04 -9.33
C LEU A 149 -11.37 5.51 -10.30
N LEU A 150 -11.60 4.83 -11.42
CA LEU A 150 -12.70 5.15 -12.33
C LEU A 150 -14.06 5.08 -11.62
N LEU A 151 -14.28 4.03 -10.82
CA LEU A 151 -15.49 3.88 -10.02
C LEU A 151 -15.63 5.02 -9.00
N ALA A 152 -14.57 5.34 -8.26
CA ALA A 152 -14.58 6.41 -7.26
C ALA A 152 -14.77 7.80 -7.89
N LEU A 153 -14.11 8.07 -9.01
CA LEU A 153 -14.19 9.35 -9.72
C LEU A 153 -15.56 9.60 -10.34
N ASN A 154 -16.34 8.56 -10.61
CA ASN A 154 -17.73 8.68 -11.02
C ASN A 154 -18.58 9.42 -9.96
N PHE A 155 -18.28 9.25 -8.67
CA PHE A 155 -19.02 9.88 -7.57
C PHE A 155 -18.55 11.29 -7.21
N LEU A 156 -17.42 11.73 -7.76
CA LEU A 156 -16.79 13.00 -7.39
C LEU A 156 -17.01 14.09 -8.49
N PRO A 157 -16.94 15.40 -8.17
CA PRO A 157 -17.15 16.49 -9.15
C PRO A 157 -16.09 16.53 -10.27
N LYS A 158 -16.46 16.65 -11.55
CA LYS A 158 -15.52 16.54 -12.70
C LYS A 158 -14.25 17.42 -12.66
N ARG A 159 -14.26 18.53 -11.91
CA ARG A 159 -13.11 19.42 -11.71
C ARG A 159 -12.90 19.64 -10.21
N THR A 160 -11.66 19.56 -9.77
CA THR A 160 -11.27 19.88 -8.39
C THR A 160 -11.07 21.40 -8.27
N PRO A 161 -11.68 22.07 -7.26
CA PRO A 161 -11.48 23.50 -7.03
C PRO A 161 -10.05 23.82 -6.58
N VAL A 162 -9.64 25.08 -6.72
CA VAL A 162 -8.36 25.57 -6.19
C VAL A 162 -8.59 26.06 -4.77
N GLU A 163 -8.16 25.27 -3.80
CA GLU A 163 -8.36 25.59 -2.37
C GLU A 163 -7.19 26.39 -1.78
N SER A 164 -5.97 26.21 -2.31
CA SER A 164 -4.75 26.78 -1.71
C SER A 164 -4.24 28.05 -2.42
N PRO A 165 -3.84 29.09 -1.65
CA PRO A 165 -3.20 30.28 -2.20
C PRO A 165 -1.85 29.96 -2.85
N GLY A 166 -1.39 30.82 -3.77
CA GLY A 166 -0.14 30.60 -4.52
C GLY A 166 1.09 30.42 -3.65
N ARG A 167 1.20 31.19 -2.54
CA ARG A 167 2.29 31.07 -1.57
C ARG A 167 2.36 29.69 -0.92
N GLN A 168 1.23 29.15 -0.50
CA GLN A 168 1.19 27.83 0.14
C GLN A 168 1.61 26.74 -0.85
N ARG A 169 1.14 26.82 -2.10
CA ARG A 169 1.58 25.92 -3.17
C ARG A 169 3.08 26.00 -3.43
N GLY A 170 3.67 27.19 -3.36
CA GLY A 170 5.12 27.38 -3.47
C GLY A 170 5.89 26.70 -2.34
N ILE A 171 5.39 26.79 -1.11
CA ILE A 171 5.96 26.09 0.06
C ILE A 171 5.83 24.57 -0.12
N ASP A 172 4.64 24.08 -0.50
CA ASP A 172 4.41 22.65 -0.71
C ASP A 172 5.32 22.10 -1.83
N ALA A 173 5.50 22.85 -2.92
CA ALA A 173 6.41 22.50 -4.00
C ALA A 173 7.88 22.47 -3.52
N PHE A 174 8.30 23.45 -2.71
CA PHE A 174 9.64 23.47 -2.13
C PHE A 174 9.88 22.24 -1.24
N ILE A 175 8.94 21.91 -0.35
CA ILE A 175 9.03 20.73 0.52
C ILE A 175 9.07 19.45 -0.31
N ALA A 176 8.24 19.33 -1.35
CA ALA A 176 8.24 18.15 -2.22
C ALA A 176 9.56 17.97 -2.99
N VAL A 177 10.13 19.06 -3.52
CA VAL A 177 11.44 19.03 -4.20
C VAL A 177 12.55 18.68 -3.22
N LEU A 178 12.57 19.32 -2.04
CA LEU A 178 13.55 19.01 -0.99
C LEU A 178 13.46 17.54 -0.57
N ALA A 179 12.25 17.01 -0.41
CA ALA A 179 12.04 15.61 -0.07
C ALA A 179 12.53 14.67 -1.18
N GLY A 180 12.13 14.93 -2.43
CA GLY A 180 12.53 14.12 -3.58
C GLY A 180 14.05 14.09 -3.78
N LEU A 181 14.71 15.25 -3.69
CA LEU A 181 16.17 15.34 -3.76
C LEU A 181 16.85 14.67 -2.56
N GLY A 182 16.30 14.82 -1.35
CA GLY A 182 16.83 14.18 -0.15
C GLY A 182 16.78 12.64 -0.24
N PHE A 183 15.63 12.08 -0.60
CA PHE A 183 15.49 10.63 -0.83
C PHE A 183 16.34 10.16 -2.02
N GLY A 184 16.40 10.92 -3.11
CA GLY A 184 17.24 10.60 -4.26
C GLY A 184 18.74 10.57 -3.92
N ALA A 185 19.22 11.55 -3.15
CA ALA A 185 20.60 11.59 -2.67
C ALA A 185 20.91 10.43 -1.72
N LEU A 186 19.99 10.10 -0.81
CA LEU A 186 20.13 8.97 0.10
C LEU A 186 20.18 7.64 -0.69
N ALA A 187 19.26 7.42 -1.62
CA ALA A 187 19.24 6.24 -2.47
C ALA A 187 20.53 6.13 -3.29
N HIS A 188 21.00 7.24 -3.86
CA HIS A 188 22.28 7.27 -4.58
C HIS A 188 23.45 6.89 -3.67
N ALA A 189 23.51 7.45 -2.45
CA ALA A 189 24.56 7.13 -1.48
C ALA A 189 24.55 5.65 -1.08
N VAL A 190 23.37 5.07 -0.81
CA VAL A 190 23.21 3.64 -0.46
C VAL A 190 23.62 2.74 -1.62
N MET A 191 23.16 3.02 -2.84
CA MET A 191 23.49 2.20 -4.02
C MET A 191 24.99 2.25 -4.37
N ARG A 192 25.69 3.32 -3.98
CA ARG A 192 27.13 3.54 -4.21
C ARG A 192 28.01 3.10 -3.03
N SER A 193 27.43 2.49 -2.01
CA SER A 193 28.13 2.00 -0.82
C SER A 193 28.13 0.47 -0.79
N ASP A 194 29.14 -0.11 -0.16
CA ASP A 194 29.17 -1.54 0.11
C ASP A 194 28.16 -1.94 1.18
N PHE A 195 27.75 -3.21 1.14
CA PHE A 195 26.85 -3.75 2.14
C PHE A 195 27.53 -3.75 3.51
N ALA A 196 26.82 -3.30 4.54
CA ALA A 196 27.32 -3.33 5.91
C ALA A 196 27.51 -4.76 6.45
N LEU A 197 26.76 -5.72 5.91
CA LEU A 197 26.79 -7.15 6.25
C LEU A 197 26.82 -7.98 4.96
N LEU A 198 27.24 -9.25 5.05
CA LEU A 198 27.18 -10.15 3.89
C LEU A 198 25.73 -10.29 3.41
N PRO A 199 25.48 -10.19 2.09
CA PRO A 199 24.15 -10.33 1.54
C PRO A 199 23.66 -11.78 1.64
N ILE A 200 22.41 -11.96 2.07
CA ILE A 200 21.77 -13.28 2.16
C ILE A 200 21.31 -13.83 0.79
N SER A 201 21.44 -13.06 -0.29
CA SER A 201 20.98 -13.45 -1.62
C SER A 201 21.65 -14.72 -2.16
N GLY A 202 22.92 -14.94 -1.83
CA GLY A 202 23.65 -16.16 -2.22
C GLY A 202 23.02 -17.42 -1.62
N TYR A 203 22.73 -17.38 -0.31
CA TYR A 203 22.03 -18.48 0.38
C TYR A 203 20.67 -18.78 -0.26
N MET A 204 19.89 -17.75 -0.59
CA MET A 204 18.57 -17.92 -1.20
C MET A 204 18.67 -18.57 -2.58
N LEU A 205 19.63 -18.16 -3.42
CA LEU A 205 19.83 -18.75 -4.75
C LEU A 205 20.27 -20.22 -4.67
N GLU A 206 21.19 -20.53 -3.77
CA GLU A 206 21.73 -21.89 -3.60
C GLU A 206 20.70 -22.88 -3.03
N ASN A 207 19.81 -22.40 -2.15
CA ASN A 207 18.93 -23.27 -1.38
C ASN A 207 17.46 -23.29 -1.83
N SER A 208 17.03 -22.41 -2.75
CA SER A 208 15.61 -22.35 -3.16
C SER A 208 15.11 -23.67 -3.75
N HIS A 209 15.90 -24.30 -4.62
CA HIS A 209 15.50 -25.59 -5.20
C HIS A 209 15.63 -26.74 -4.20
N THR A 210 16.71 -26.77 -3.39
CA THR A 210 16.99 -27.91 -2.50
C THR A 210 16.13 -27.92 -1.23
N LEU A 211 15.87 -26.76 -0.64
CA LEU A 211 15.06 -26.65 0.59
C LEU A 211 13.59 -26.31 0.29
N GLY A 212 13.33 -25.48 -0.72
CA GLY A 212 11.97 -25.06 -1.10
C GLY A 212 11.33 -25.92 -2.18
N GLY A 213 12.10 -26.70 -2.94
CA GLY A 213 11.58 -27.58 -3.99
C GLY A 213 11.08 -26.85 -5.25
N GLY A 214 11.47 -25.59 -5.46
CA GLY A 214 11.02 -24.76 -6.58
C GLY A 214 12.14 -24.03 -7.30
N ASP A 215 11.99 -23.86 -8.62
CA ASP A 215 12.94 -23.11 -9.47
C ASP A 215 12.69 -21.59 -9.45
N ASN A 216 11.47 -21.15 -9.10
CA ASN A 216 11.18 -19.73 -8.95
C ASN A 216 11.62 -19.22 -7.57
N VAL A 217 12.86 -18.75 -7.50
CA VAL A 217 13.49 -18.20 -6.28
C VAL A 217 12.62 -17.13 -5.60
N VAL A 218 11.94 -16.25 -6.35
CA VAL A 218 11.10 -15.21 -5.75
C VAL A 218 9.91 -15.82 -5.03
N ASN A 219 9.19 -16.73 -5.69
CA ASN A 219 8.04 -17.39 -5.07
C ASN A 219 8.46 -18.24 -3.86
N VAL A 220 9.57 -19.00 -3.96
CA VAL A 220 10.12 -19.80 -2.85
C VAL A 220 10.50 -18.92 -1.67
N ILE A 221 11.10 -17.75 -1.90
CA ILE A 221 11.38 -16.81 -0.81
C ILE A 221 10.09 -16.38 -0.14
N LEU A 222 9.05 -16.03 -0.90
CA LEU A 222 7.79 -15.52 -0.35
C LEU A 222 7.03 -16.58 0.44
N VAL A 223 6.90 -17.81 -0.09
CA VAL A 223 6.02 -18.82 0.51
C VAL A 223 6.73 -19.77 1.46
N ASP A 224 8.02 -20.06 1.25
CA ASP A 224 8.78 -21.01 2.07
C ASP A 224 9.71 -20.30 3.05
N PHE A 225 10.72 -19.55 2.56
CA PHE A 225 11.72 -18.96 3.46
C PHE A 225 11.18 -17.80 4.30
N ARG A 226 10.25 -17.03 3.75
CA ARG A 226 9.62 -15.86 4.40
C ARG A 226 8.09 -15.96 4.38
N GLY A 227 7.56 -17.17 4.53
CA GLY A 227 6.11 -17.43 4.56
C GLY A 227 5.33 -16.59 5.57
N TYR A 228 5.97 -16.17 6.67
CA TYR A 228 5.37 -15.25 7.65
C TYR A 228 5.00 -13.89 7.05
N ASP A 229 5.83 -13.34 6.18
CA ASP A 229 5.57 -12.03 5.56
C ASP A 229 4.34 -12.15 4.64
N THR A 230 4.28 -13.21 3.82
CA THR A 230 3.11 -13.47 2.96
C THR A 230 1.84 -13.77 3.76
N PHE A 231 1.93 -14.53 4.86
CA PHE A 231 0.80 -14.75 5.77
C PHE A 231 0.31 -13.42 6.39
N GLY A 232 1.23 -12.55 6.78
CA GLY A 232 0.93 -11.20 7.24
C GLY A 232 0.25 -10.35 6.16
N GLU A 233 0.78 -10.34 4.94
CA GLU A 233 0.24 -9.60 3.81
C GLU A 233 -1.20 -10.02 3.48
N ILE A 234 -1.48 -11.33 3.34
CA ILE A 234 -2.86 -11.79 3.05
C ILE A 234 -3.81 -11.46 4.20
N THR A 235 -3.33 -11.46 5.44
CA THR A 235 -4.12 -11.09 6.62
C THR A 235 -4.43 -9.59 6.60
N VAL A 236 -3.44 -8.73 6.31
CA VAL A 236 -3.63 -7.28 6.18
C VAL A 236 -4.57 -6.95 5.01
N LEU A 237 -4.44 -7.63 3.87
CA LEU A 237 -5.37 -7.49 2.74
C LEU A 237 -6.79 -7.91 3.13
N GLY A 238 -6.94 -8.99 3.89
CA GLY A 238 -8.23 -9.42 4.44
C GLY A 238 -8.84 -8.38 5.36
N ILE A 239 -8.05 -7.84 6.31
CA ILE A 239 -8.47 -6.77 7.22
C ILE A 239 -8.90 -5.52 6.43
N ALA A 240 -8.11 -5.11 5.43
CA ALA A 240 -8.43 -3.97 4.59
C ALA A 240 -9.75 -4.17 3.83
N ALA A 241 -9.98 -5.36 3.27
CA ALA A 241 -11.22 -5.69 2.58
C ALA A 241 -12.43 -5.65 3.53
N LEU A 242 -12.31 -6.23 4.73
CA LEU A 242 -13.37 -6.18 5.76
C LEU A 242 -13.62 -4.75 6.23
N ALA A 243 -12.58 -3.93 6.39
CA ALA A 243 -12.70 -2.52 6.78
C ALA A 243 -13.39 -1.69 5.69
N ILE A 244 -13.05 -1.90 4.42
CA ILE A 244 -13.75 -1.25 3.29
C ILE A 244 -15.23 -1.64 3.30
N PHE A 245 -15.55 -2.92 3.50
CA PHE A 245 -16.94 -3.35 3.62
C PHE A 245 -17.65 -2.67 4.79
N ALA A 246 -17.11 -2.74 6.00
CA ALA A 246 -17.71 -2.15 7.19
C ALA A 246 -17.91 -0.63 7.04
N LEU A 247 -16.95 0.07 6.46
CA LEU A 247 -17.05 1.50 6.17
C LEU A 247 -18.13 1.79 5.13
N THR A 248 -18.20 1.04 4.04
CA THR A 248 -19.20 1.25 2.99
C THR A 248 -20.61 0.95 3.48
N GLU A 249 -20.81 -0.13 4.24
CA GLU A 249 -22.09 -0.45 4.88
C GLU A 249 -22.52 0.65 5.86
N ALA A 250 -21.62 1.07 6.77
CA ALA A 250 -21.89 2.13 7.73
C ALA A 250 -22.22 3.48 7.06
N LEU A 251 -21.56 3.80 5.94
CA LEU A 251 -21.84 5.02 5.18
C LEU A 251 -23.20 4.96 4.46
N LEU A 252 -23.54 3.81 3.88
CA LEU A 252 -24.81 3.60 3.17
C LEU A 252 -26.00 3.52 4.12
N ALA A 253 -25.83 2.98 5.33
CA ALA A 253 -26.88 2.88 6.33
C ALA A 253 -27.31 4.23 6.93
N ARG A 254 -26.47 5.28 6.85
CA ARG A 254 -26.78 6.61 7.41
C ARG A 254 -27.72 7.42 6.51
N ALA A 255 -28.31 8.47 7.08
CA ALA A 255 -29.19 9.46 6.41
C ALA A 255 -28.60 10.13 5.13
N GLY A 256 -27.31 9.94 4.82
CA GLY A 256 -26.69 10.38 3.56
C GLY A 256 -26.72 9.33 2.42
N GLY A 257 -26.88 8.04 2.73
CA GLY A 257 -26.90 6.95 1.75
C GLY A 257 -28.06 7.07 0.75
N TRP A 258 -29.21 7.56 1.19
CA TRP A 258 -30.39 7.84 0.36
C TRP A 258 -30.10 8.84 -0.78
N ARG A 259 -29.17 9.79 -0.59
CA ARG A 259 -28.76 10.72 -1.66
C ARG A 259 -27.91 10.03 -2.72
N LEU A 260 -27.06 9.07 -2.32
CA LEU A 260 -26.27 8.24 -3.24
C LEU A 260 -27.15 7.21 -3.97
N LEU A 261 -28.07 6.56 -3.25
CA LEU A 261 -29.07 5.62 -3.81
C LEU A 261 -30.08 6.33 -4.73
N GLY A 262 -30.43 7.58 -4.41
CA GLY A 262 -31.28 8.44 -5.22
C GLY A 262 -30.54 9.17 -6.36
N TRP A 263 -29.21 9.03 -6.45
CA TRP A 263 -28.42 9.65 -7.51
C TRP A 263 -28.66 8.95 -8.84
N ARG A 264 -29.70 9.38 -9.54
CA ARG A 264 -29.87 9.10 -10.97
C ARG A 264 -28.90 10.00 -11.72
N GLY A 265 -27.68 9.50 -11.94
CA GLY A 265 -26.68 10.18 -12.77
C GLY A 265 -27.33 10.73 -14.04
N ALA A 266 -26.99 11.96 -14.42
CA ALA A 266 -27.52 12.58 -15.64
C ALA A 266 -27.29 11.61 -16.81
N ARG A 267 -28.35 11.25 -17.55
CA ARG A 267 -28.31 10.42 -18.77
C ARG A 267 -27.32 11.04 -19.76
N ARG A 268 -26.04 10.69 -19.67
CA ARG A 268 -24.95 11.32 -20.44
C ARG A 268 -24.07 10.31 -21.19
N ALA A 269 -24.39 9.01 -21.14
CA ALA A 269 -23.78 7.99 -21.99
C ALA A 269 -24.88 7.09 -22.58
N GLY A 270 -24.80 6.85 -23.89
CA GLY A 270 -25.62 5.86 -24.60
C GLY A 270 -25.29 4.45 -24.12
N ASP A 271 -26.31 3.60 -24.12
CA ASP A 271 -26.37 2.25 -23.57
C ASP A 271 -25.75 2.03 -22.19
N ARG A 272 -26.62 1.73 -21.21
CA ARG A 272 -26.23 1.40 -19.82
C ARG A 272 -25.30 0.19 -19.74
N HIS A 273 -25.31 -0.66 -20.77
CA HIS A 273 -24.46 -1.83 -20.93
C HIS A 273 -24.04 -1.96 -22.40
N PRO A 274 -22.91 -1.36 -22.83
CA PRO A 274 -22.45 -1.45 -24.20
C PRO A 274 -22.27 -2.92 -24.61
N LEU A 275 -22.98 -3.37 -25.64
CA LEU A 275 -22.93 -4.76 -26.10
C LEU A 275 -21.50 -5.27 -26.35
N PRO A 276 -20.57 -4.50 -26.97
CA PRO A 276 -19.20 -4.96 -27.15
C PRO A 276 -18.49 -5.25 -25.82
N LEU A 277 -18.67 -4.39 -24.81
CA LEU A 277 -18.08 -4.58 -23.49
C LEU A 277 -18.64 -5.82 -22.78
N LEU A 278 -19.95 -6.06 -22.88
CA LEU A 278 -20.60 -7.25 -22.32
C LEU A 278 -20.09 -8.55 -22.96
N VAL A 279 -19.96 -8.57 -24.29
CA VAL A 279 -19.49 -9.75 -25.02
C VAL A 279 -18.04 -10.06 -24.66
N VAL A 280 -17.17 -9.04 -24.66
CA VAL A 280 -15.75 -9.20 -24.32
C VAL A 280 -15.58 -9.66 -22.89
N THR A 281 -16.23 -9.01 -21.91
CA THR A 281 -16.06 -9.37 -20.49
C THR A 281 -16.56 -10.79 -20.18
N ARG A 282 -17.66 -11.23 -20.79
CA ARG A 282 -18.16 -12.60 -20.67
C ARG A 282 -17.20 -13.65 -21.20
N LEU A 283 -16.43 -13.33 -22.24
CA LEU A 283 -15.38 -14.20 -22.77
C LEU A 283 -14.12 -14.17 -21.91
N VAL A 284 -13.74 -12.98 -21.42
CA VAL A 284 -12.54 -12.77 -20.61
C VAL A 284 -12.65 -13.50 -19.26
N LEU A 285 -13.82 -13.53 -18.61
CA LEU A 285 -13.96 -14.16 -17.30
C LEU A 285 -13.51 -15.64 -17.25
N PRO A 286 -14.07 -16.57 -18.05
CA PRO A 286 -13.64 -17.97 -18.01
C PRO A 286 -12.17 -18.12 -18.44
N LEU A 287 -11.70 -17.34 -19.41
CA LEU A 287 -10.30 -17.36 -19.83
C LEU A 287 -9.37 -16.94 -18.68
N SER A 288 -9.70 -15.85 -17.98
CA SER A 288 -8.95 -15.36 -16.82
C SER A 288 -8.99 -16.33 -15.65
N LEU A 289 -10.06 -17.11 -15.46
CA LEU A 289 -10.10 -18.18 -14.45
C LEU A 289 -9.13 -19.30 -14.81
N VAL A 290 -9.09 -19.74 -16.07
CA VAL A 290 -8.13 -20.77 -16.52
C VAL A 290 -6.70 -20.25 -16.43
N VAL A 291 -6.45 -19.02 -16.89
CA VAL A 291 -5.13 -18.38 -16.81
C VAL A 291 -4.71 -18.17 -15.36
N GLY A 292 -5.61 -17.72 -14.49
CA GLY A 292 -5.37 -17.57 -13.07
C GLY A 292 -5.00 -18.89 -12.40
N LEU A 293 -5.76 -19.96 -12.67
CA LEU A 293 -5.43 -21.30 -12.19
C LEU A 293 -4.08 -21.79 -12.72
N TYR A 294 -3.79 -21.56 -14.00
CA TYR A 294 -2.51 -21.91 -14.59
C TYR A 294 -1.33 -21.16 -13.92
N ILE A 295 -1.46 -19.84 -13.71
CA ILE A 295 -0.46 -19.01 -13.04
C ILE A 295 -0.27 -19.43 -11.57
N PHE A 296 -1.36 -19.81 -10.90
CA PHE A 296 -1.34 -20.33 -9.53
C PHE A 296 -0.51 -21.62 -9.45
N LEU A 297 -0.82 -22.60 -10.32
CA LEU A 297 -0.21 -23.93 -10.29
C LEU A 297 1.27 -23.93 -10.72
N ARG A 298 1.66 -23.07 -11.67
CA ARG A 298 3.06 -23.01 -12.15
C ARG A 298 4.00 -22.18 -11.29
N GLY A 299 3.48 -21.43 -10.31
CA GLY A 299 4.19 -20.34 -9.63
C GLY A 299 5.47 -20.77 -8.91
N HIS A 300 5.58 -22.05 -8.55
CA HIS A 300 6.76 -22.60 -7.88
C HIS A 300 7.99 -22.71 -8.78
N ASN A 301 7.78 -22.86 -10.09
CA ASN A 301 8.86 -23.13 -11.05
C ASN A 301 9.02 -22.04 -12.11
N ALA A 302 8.06 -21.13 -12.23
CA ALA A 302 8.10 -20.07 -13.23
C ALA A 302 7.35 -18.83 -12.73
N PRO A 303 7.53 -17.67 -13.41
CA PRO A 303 6.89 -16.44 -12.98
C PRO A 303 5.38 -16.57 -12.81
N GLY A 304 4.87 -16.13 -11.66
CA GLY A 304 3.49 -16.39 -11.23
C GLY A 304 3.36 -16.53 -9.71
N GLY A 305 2.40 -17.36 -9.29
CA GLY A 305 2.10 -17.60 -7.88
C GLY A 305 0.72 -17.14 -7.45
N GLY A 306 0.41 -17.37 -6.18
CA GLY A 306 -0.94 -17.21 -5.63
C GLY A 306 -1.48 -15.78 -5.68
N PHE A 307 -0.62 -14.80 -5.41
CA PHE A 307 -1.01 -13.40 -5.39
C PHE A 307 -1.39 -12.87 -6.79
N ILE A 308 -0.53 -13.11 -7.79
CA ILE A 308 -0.80 -12.70 -9.19
C ILE A 308 -2.06 -13.39 -9.71
N ALA A 309 -2.20 -14.69 -9.47
CA ALA A 309 -3.39 -15.45 -9.86
C ALA A 309 -4.67 -14.83 -9.26
N GLY A 310 -4.65 -14.50 -7.97
CA GLY A 310 -5.75 -13.83 -7.28
C GLY A 310 -6.09 -12.46 -7.89
N LEU A 311 -5.08 -11.66 -8.23
CA LEU A 311 -5.28 -10.37 -8.89
C LEU A 311 -5.88 -10.50 -10.29
N VAL A 312 -5.39 -11.43 -11.12
CA VAL A 312 -5.93 -11.66 -12.47
C VAL A 312 -7.40 -12.07 -12.41
N VAL A 313 -7.75 -13.00 -11.51
CA VAL A 313 -9.15 -13.41 -11.30
C VAL A 313 -9.99 -12.24 -10.78
N SER A 314 -9.45 -11.45 -9.85
CA SER A 314 -10.14 -10.27 -9.30
C SER A 314 -10.42 -9.21 -10.36
N VAL A 315 -9.45 -8.90 -11.23
CA VAL A 315 -9.60 -7.98 -12.35
C VAL A 315 -10.72 -8.44 -13.29
N ALA A 316 -10.75 -9.73 -13.62
CA ALA A 316 -11.79 -10.30 -14.48
C ALA A 316 -13.18 -10.18 -13.85
N LEU A 317 -13.30 -10.50 -12.55
CA LEU A 317 -14.56 -10.36 -11.81
C LEU A 317 -15.03 -8.90 -11.75
N VAL A 318 -14.14 -7.97 -11.39
CA VAL A 318 -14.51 -6.54 -11.30
C VAL A 318 -14.89 -6.00 -12.67
N SER A 319 -14.16 -6.36 -13.74
CA SER A 319 -14.48 -5.96 -15.11
C SER A 319 -15.85 -6.49 -15.55
N GLN A 320 -16.16 -7.75 -15.22
CA GLN A 320 -17.47 -8.35 -15.47
C GLN A 320 -18.59 -7.61 -14.72
N TYR A 321 -18.35 -7.23 -13.46
CA TYR A 321 -19.32 -6.50 -12.63
C TYR A 321 -19.55 -5.08 -13.14
N MET A 322 -18.50 -4.40 -13.60
CA MET A 322 -18.63 -3.09 -14.24
C MET A 322 -19.45 -3.16 -15.53
N ALA A 323 -19.24 -4.19 -16.35
CA ALA A 323 -19.97 -4.35 -17.60
C ALA A 323 -21.44 -4.74 -17.39
N SER A 324 -21.70 -5.68 -16.47
CA SER A 324 -23.04 -6.26 -16.25
C SER A 324 -23.90 -5.46 -15.26
N GLY A 325 -23.29 -4.57 -14.47
CA GLY A 325 -23.95 -3.80 -13.43
C GLY A 325 -24.05 -4.51 -12.08
N TYR A 326 -24.24 -3.71 -11.03
CA TYR A 326 -24.23 -4.17 -9.63
C TYR A 326 -25.34 -5.18 -9.30
N ALA A 327 -26.58 -4.93 -9.72
CA ALA A 327 -27.71 -5.82 -9.42
C ALA A 327 -27.50 -7.22 -10.02
N TRP A 328 -27.06 -7.30 -11.28
CA TRP A 328 -26.76 -8.56 -11.94
C TRP A 328 -25.66 -9.36 -11.21
N ALA A 329 -24.65 -8.65 -10.70
CA ALA A 329 -23.54 -9.25 -9.96
C ALA A 329 -23.97 -9.78 -8.58
N GLN A 330 -24.77 -8.99 -7.85
CA GLN A 330 -25.31 -9.38 -6.54
C GLN A 330 -26.23 -10.60 -6.63
N ASP A 331 -27.15 -10.64 -7.60
CA ASP A 331 -28.07 -11.78 -7.79
C ASP A 331 -27.33 -13.10 -8.09
N ARG A 332 -26.11 -13.04 -8.62
CA ARG A 332 -25.27 -14.19 -8.96
C ARG A 332 -24.19 -14.48 -7.92
N GLN A 333 -24.10 -13.67 -6.88
CA GLN A 333 -23.15 -13.87 -5.80
C GLN A 333 -23.63 -15.02 -4.91
N ARG A 334 -23.10 -16.22 -5.15
CA ARG A 334 -23.41 -17.42 -4.33
C ARG A 334 -22.56 -17.54 -3.08
N ILE A 335 -21.37 -16.96 -3.08
CA ILE A 335 -20.40 -17.04 -1.99
C ILE A 335 -20.24 -15.64 -1.38
N SER A 336 -20.39 -15.54 -0.06
CA SER A 336 -20.11 -14.29 0.66
C SER A 336 -18.62 -13.96 0.58
N TYR A 337 -18.26 -12.74 0.15
CA TYR A 337 -16.86 -12.32 0.08
C TYR A 337 -16.17 -12.40 1.44
N HIS A 338 -16.88 -12.10 2.52
CA HIS A 338 -16.37 -12.21 3.90
C HIS A 338 -16.01 -13.65 4.25
N ALA A 339 -16.86 -14.59 3.87
CA ALA A 339 -16.60 -16.01 4.09
C ALA A 339 -15.40 -16.48 3.26
N LEU A 340 -15.26 -16.00 2.01
CA LEU A 340 -14.11 -16.33 1.17
C LEU A 340 -12.79 -15.77 1.73
N ILE A 341 -12.78 -14.51 2.18
CA ILE A 341 -11.62 -13.87 2.82
C ILE A 341 -11.23 -14.63 4.09
N GLY A 342 -12.21 -14.89 4.98
CA GLY A 342 -11.99 -15.63 6.21
C GLY A 342 -11.50 -17.05 5.95
N ALA A 343 -12.11 -17.77 5.01
CA ALA A 343 -11.69 -19.10 4.61
C ALA A 343 -10.25 -19.12 4.07
N GLY A 344 -9.84 -18.11 3.29
CA GLY A 344 -8.48 -18.00 2.78
C GLY A 344 -7.44 -17.83 3.90
N VAL A 345 -7.67 -16.90 4.84
CA VAL A 345 -6.77 -16.67 5.98
C VAL A 345 -6.73 -17.88 6.91
N ILE A 346 -7.88 -18.49 7.19
CA ILE A 346 -7.96 -19.72 8.00
C ILE A 346 -7.23 -20.87 7.30
N ALA A 347 -7.42 -21.07 6.00
CA ALA A 347 -6.74 -22.10 5.24
C ALA A 347 -5.21 -21.93 5.29
N ALA A 348 -4.70 -20.70 5.14
CA ALA A 348 -3.27 -20.41 5.29
C ALA A 348 -2.76 -20.67 6.72
N GLY A 349 -3.53 -20.27 7.74
CA GLY A 349 -3.20 -20.54 9.14
C GLY A 349 -3.16 -22.03 9.48
N LEU A 350 -4.16 -22.80 9.02
CA LEU A 350 -4.22 -24.25 9.19
C LEU A 350 -3.07 -24.95 8.47
N THR A 351 -2.71 -24.48 7.28
CA THR A 351 -1.55 -24.94 6.50
C THR A 351 -0.25 -24.75 7.29
N GLY A 352 -0.08 -23.62 7.99
CA GLY A 352 1.07 -23.38 8.86
C GLY A 352 1.05 -24.22 10.14
N ILE A 353 -0.12 -24.42 10.77
CA ILE A 353 -0.30 -25.31 11.94
C ILE A 353 0.02 -26.76 11.60
N GLY A 354 -0.20 -27.18 10.34
CA GLY A 354 0.16 -28.51 9.84
C GLY A 354 1.59 -28.94 10.18
N ALA A 355 2.54 -28.01 10.17
CA ALA A 355 3.94 -28.26 10.49
C ALA A 355 4.16 -28.71 11.96
N TRP A 356 3.32 -28.25 12.90
CA TRP A 356 3.45 -28.61 14.32
C TRP A 356 3.22 -30.10 14.56
N PHE A 357 2.35 -30.75 13.76
CA PHE A 357 2.09 -32.19 13.88
C PHE A 357 3.32 -33.05 13.55
N ALA A 358 4.32 -32.48 12.88
CA ALA A 358 5.60 -33.13 12.61
C ALA A 358 6.75 -32.58 13.46
N GLY A 359 6.43 -31.84 14.54
CA GLY A 359 7.43 -31.24 15.43
C GLY A 359 8.24 -30.10 14.79
N GLN A 360 7.79 -29.55 13.66
CA GLN A 360 8.46 -28.44 12.98
C GLN A 360 7.85 -27.09 13.40
N PRO A 361 8.61 -25.98 13.28
CA PRO A 361 8.07 -24.63 13.50
C PRO A 361 6.89 -24.30 12.58
N PHE A 362 6.04 -23.35 12.99
CA PHE A 362 4.91 -22.86 12.18
C PHE A 362 5.37 -22.38 10.80
N LEU A 363 4.61 -22.71 9.75
CA LEU A 363 4.92 -22.41 8.34
C LEU A 363 6.23 -23.05 7.83
N THR A 364 6.67 -24.16 8.42
CA THR A 364 7.70 -24.98 7.79
C THR A 364 7.09 -25.76 6.64
N SER A 365 7.54 -25.47 5.42
CA SER A 365 7.12 -26.19 4.22
C SER A 365 7.77 -27.57 4.13
N ALA A 366 6.98 -28.55 3.67
CA ALA A 366 7.47 -29.82 3.20
C ALA A 366 6.95 -30.02 1.77
N TYR A 367 7.79 -30.59 0.91
CA TYR A 367 7.40 -30.96 -0.44
C TYR A 367 7.58 -32.47 -0.63
N GLY A 368 6.78 -33.04 -1.52
CA GLY A 368 6.84 -34.43 -1.91
C GLY A 368 6.37 -34.59 -3.34
N TYR A 369 6.68 -35.74 -3.94
CA TYR A 369 6.21 -36.09 -5.27
C TYR A 369 5.12 -37.14 -5.14
N VAL A 370 3.90 -36.79 -5.56
CA VAL A 370 2.78 -37.74 -5.58
C VAL A 370 2.82 -38.48 -6.91
N GLU A 371 3.07 -39.78 -6.86
CA GLU A 371 2.98 -40.67 -8.02
C GLU A 371 1.52 -41.06 -8.23
N LEU A 372 0.91 -40.60 -9.34
CA LEU A 372 -0.44 -41.01 -9.71
C LEU A 372 -0.38 -42.40 -10.37
N PRO A 373 -1.12 -43.40 -9.86
CA PRO A 373 -1.07 -44.75 -10.42
C PRO A 373 -1.54 -44.74 -11.89
N GLY A 374 -0.66 -45.15 -12.80
CA GLY A 374 -0.92 -45.21 -14.25
C GLY A 374 -0.21 -44.15 -15.11
N LEU A 375 0.53 -43.21 -14.50
CA LEU A 375 1.35 -42.23 -15.22
C LEU A 375 2.83 -42.46 -14.89
N ASP A 376 3.62 -42.81 -15.90
CA ASP A 376 5.06 -43.09 -15.75
C ASP A 376 5.81 -41.78 -15.37
N PRO A 377 6.55 -41.72 -14.25
CA PRO A 377 7.21 -40.49 -13.76
C PRO A 377 8.20 -39.87 -14.76
N SER A 378 8.71 -40.69 -15.67
CA SER A 378 9.64 -40.30 -16.73
C SER A 378 8.98 -39.55 -17.89
N SER A 379 7.65 -39.64 -18.02
CA SER A 379 6.94 -39.24 -19.24
C SER A 379 6.44 -37.81 -19.25
N TRP A 380 6.48 -37.09 -18.11
CA TRP A 380 6.03 -35.71 -18.09
C TRP A 380 7.18 -34.77 -17.61
N PRO A 381 7.25 -33.52 -18.13
CA PRO A 381 8.31 -32.57 -17.80
C PRO A 381 8.20 -32.06 -16.36
N ARG A 382 8.98 -32.57 -15.39
CA ARG A 382 9.07 -32.21 -13.94
C ARG A 382 8.29 -30.98 -13.39
N PRO A 383 8.23 -29.79 -14.05
CA PRO A 383 7.28 -28.70 -13.80
C PRO A 383 5.84 -28.98 -13.32
N TRP A 384 5.25 -30.14 -13.60
CA TRP A 384 3.86 -30.53 -13.25
C TRP A 384 3.79 -31.55 -12.13
N ALA A 385 4.92 -32.18 -11.78
CA ALA A 385 4.94 -33.09 -10.66
C ALA A 385 4.38 -32.22 -9.56
N LEU A 386 3.30 -32.68 -8.95
CA LEU A 386 2.52 -31.94 -7.97
C LEU A 386 3.45 -31.68 -6.75
N THR A 387 4.46 -30.82 -6.93
CA THR A 387 5.18 -30.08 -5.91
C THR A 387 4.19 -29.06 -5.42
N TRP A 388 3.11 -29.58 -4.82
CA TRP A 388 2.52 -28.89 -3.70
C TRP A 388 3.64 -28.81 -2.66
N ALA A 389 4.44 -27.75 -2.75
CA ALA A 389 4.89 -27.04 -1.56
C ALA A 389 3.64 -26.43 -0.91
N CYS A 390 2.73 -27.30 -0.49
CA CYS A 390 1.66 -26.99 0.43
C CYS A 390 1.71 -28.10 1.43
N SER A 391 1.53 -27.69 2.66
CA SER A 391 1.49 -28.46 3.90
C SER A 391 0.51 -29.65 3.94
N PHE A 392 0.04 -30.14 2.80
CA PHE A 392 -0.66 -31.41 2.67
C PHE A 392 0.28 -32.62 2.71
N ALA A 393 1.59 -32.46 2.45
CA ALA A 393 2.55 -33.56 2.60
C ALA A 393 2.60 -34.10 4.04
N TRP A 394 2.20 -33.30 5.04
CA TRP A 394 2.10 -33.73 6.44
C TRP A 394 1.02 -34.78 6.71
N TRP A 395 0.03 -34.92 5.83
CA TRP A 395 -1.08 -35.86 6.01
C TRP A 395 -0.84 -37.23 5.35
N ALA A 396 0.26 -37.39 4.62
CA ALA A 396 0.55 -38.55 3.78
C ALA A 396 1.76 -39.39 4.26
N ARG A 397 2.18 -39.27 5.52
CA ARG A 397 3.19 -40.15 6.13
C ARG A 397 2.66 -40.88 7.34
#